data_AF-A0A950ECK5-F1
#
_entry.id   AF-A0A950ECK5-F1
#
_cell.length_a   1.000
_cell.length_b   1.000
_cell.length_c   1.000
_cell.angle_alpha   90.00
_cell.angle_beta   90.00
_cell.angle_gamma   90.00
#
_symmetry.space_group_name_H-M   'P 1'
#
loop_
_entity.id
_entity.type
_entity.pdbx_description
1 polymer ?
#
loop_
_entity_poly.entity_id
_entity_poly.type
_entity_poly.pdbx_seq_one_letter_code
_entity_poly.pdbx_strand_id
1 'polypeptide(L)'
;MLLEEIPTFPDLIRRTLEGEFGIDSAEAFFANAIQNPGGMATALHADRAEVDRLIRIVEGYLPANYRERCRNPIRRPRGLIIDR
;
A
#
# COMPACT_ATOMS: atom_id res chain seq x y z
N MET A 1 6.46 2.80 8.29
CA MET A 1 5.81 1.85 9.22
C MET A 1 5.69 0.52 8.51
N LEU A 2 6.17 -0.54 9.15
CA LEU A 2 6.13 -1.89 8.64
C LEU A 2 4.75 -2.53 8.88
N LEU A 3 4.39 -3.52 8.07
CA LEU A 3 3.16 -4.28 8.23
C LEU A 3 3.20 -5.13 9.51
N GLU A 4 4.37 -5.59 9.95
CA GLU A 4 4.54 -6.33 11.21
C GLU A 4 4.24 -5.50 12.46
N GLU A 5 4.32 -4.16 12.36
CA GLU A 5 4.03 -3.24 13.46
C GLU A 5 2.52 -3.03 13.64
N ILE A 6 1.68 -3.50 12.71
CA ILE A 6 0.22 -3.34 12.74
C ILE A 6 -0.43 -4.58 13.37
N PRO A 7 -0.91 -4.52 14.63
CA PRO A 7 -1.37 -5.71 15.35
C PRO A 7 -2.62 -6.38 14.75
N THR A 8 -3.40 -5.63 13.97
CA THR A 8 -4.62 -6.11 13.33
C THR A 8 -4.39 -6.62 11.90
N PHE A 9 -3.17 -6.50 11.38
CA PHE A 9 -2.83 -6.95 10.04
C PHE A 9 -2.54 -8.47 10.05
N PRO A 10 -3.18 -9.28 9.18
CA PRO A 10 -3.01 -10.73 9.23
C PRO A 10 -1.58 -11.17 8.89
N ASP A 11 -0.95 -11.95 9.77
CA ASP A 11 0.42 -12.46 9.60
C ASP A 11 0.62 -13.28 8.31
N LEU A 12 -0.36 -14.09 7.92
CA LEU A 12 -0.27 -14.90 6.71
C LEU A 12 -0.15 -14.01 5.46
N ILE A 13 -1.02 -13.01 5.37
CA ILE A 13 -1.03 -12.05 4.26
C ILE A 13 0.25 -11.22 4.26
N ARG A 14 0.70 -10.78 5.44
CA ARG A 14 1.97 -10.07 5.61
C ARG A 14 3.14 -10.86 5.05
N ARG A 15 3.28 -12.14 5.42
CA ARG A 15 4.37 -13.00 4.91
C ARG A 15 4.32 -13.19 3.40
N THR A 16 3.13 -13.33 2.82
CA THR A 16 2.96 -13.40 1.37
C THR A 16 3.36 -12.07 0.70
N LEU A 17 2.93 -10.93 1.24
CA LEU A 17 3.30 -9.61 0.74
C LEU A 17 4.81 -9.38 0.79
N GLU A 18 5.45 -9.70 1.90
CA GLU A 18 6.90 -9.56 2.08
C GLU A 18 7.68 -10.54 1.20
N GLY A 19 7.29 -11.82 1.20
CA GLY A 19 8.03 -12.90 0.55
C GLY A 19 7.87 -12.95 -0.97
N GLU A 20 6.67 -12.70 -1.48
CA GLU A 20 6.38 -12.83 -2.93
C GLU A 20 6.38 -11.48 -3.65
N PHE A 21 5.98 -10.41 -2.95
CA PHE A 21 5.80 -9.08 -3.56
C PHE A 21 6.80 -8.04 -3.08
N GLY A 22 7.63 -8.35 -2.06
CA GLY A 22 8.56 -7.40 -1.46
C GLY A 22 7.86 -6.21 -0.80
N ILE A 23 6.60 -6.36 -0.40
CA ILE A 23 5.79 -5.35 0.25
C ILE A 23 5.85 -5.59 1.76
N ASP A 24 6.71 -4.85 2.44
CA ASP A 24 6.94 -4.91 3.88
C ASP A 24 6.33 -3.72 4.64
N SER A 25 6.05 -2.62 3.94
CA SER A 25 5.56 -1.37 4.54
C SER A 25 4.08 -1.12 4.29
N ALA A 26 3.44 -0.53 5.31
CA ALA A 26 2.06 -0.05 5.28
C ALA A 26 1.80 0.91 4.11
N GLU A 27 2.76 1.79 3.86
CA GLU A 27 2.75 2.76 2.76
C GLU A 27 2.76 2.08 1.38
N ALA A 28 3.66 1.12 1.16
CA ALA A 28 3.75 0.37 -0.08
C ALA A 28 2.51 -0.48 -0.33
N PHE A 29 2.00 -1.15 0.70
CA PHE A 29 0.75 -1.91 0.63
C PHE A 29 -0.41 -0.98 0.25
N PHE A 30 -0.60 0.12 0.97
CA PHE A 30 -1.71 1.03 0.75
C PHE A 30 -1.67 1.66 -0.65
N ALA A 31 -0.49 2.09 -1.11
CA ALA A 31 -0.32 2.69 -2.43
C ALA A 31 -0.65 1.70 -3.57
N ASN A 32 -0.22 0.44 -3.46
CA ASN A 32 -0.56 -0.59 -4.44
C ASN A 32 -2.03 -0.99 -4.37
N ALA A 33 -2.53 -1.25 -3.16
CA ALA A 33 -3.89 -1.73 -2.94
C ALA A 33 -4.93 -0.68 -3.35
N ILE A 34 -4.69 0.62 -3.18
CA ILE A 34 -5.63 1.65 -3.62
C ILE A 34 -5.68 1.81 -5.15
N GLN A 35 -4.57 1.56 -5.85
CA GLN A 35 -4.47 1.71 -7.30
C GLN A 35 -4.97 0.48 -8.05
N ASN A 36 -4.64 -0.73 -7.59
CA ASN A 36 -5.11 -1.98 -8.19
C ASN A 36 -5.60 -2.99 -7.14
N PRO A 37 -6.74 -2.71 -6.49
CA PRO A 37 -7.27 -3.60 -5.47
C PRO A 37 -7.81 -4.94 -6.02
N GLY A 38 -8.13 -5.02 -7.32
CA GLY A 38 -8.47 -6.29 -7.96
C GLY A 38 -7.25 -7.21 -8.12
N GLY A 39 -6.13 -6.66 -8.60
CA GLY A 39 -4.87 -7.39 -8.68
C GLY A 39 -4.36 -7.83 -7.32
N MET A 40 -4.53 -6.99 -6.28
CA MET A 40 -4.20 -7.36 -4.91
C MET A 40 -5.06 -8.52 -4.39
N ALA A 41 -6.36 -8.53 -4.70
CA ALA A 41 -7.25 -9.62 -4.32
C ALA A 41 -6.81 -10.95 -4.94
N THR A 42 -6.47 -10.94 -6.24
CA THR A 42 -5.92 -12.10 -6.93
C THR A 42 -4.57 -12.55 -6.35
N ALA A 43 -3.65 -11.61 -6.11
CA ALA A 43 -2.33 -11.87 -5.56
C ALA A 43 -2.38 -12.52 -4.16
N LEU A 44 -3.32 -12.09 -3.34
CA LEU A 44 -3.49 -12.60 -1.98
C LEU A 44 -4.43 -13.81 -1.89
N HIS A 45 -4.95 -14.30 -3.02
CA HIS A 45 -6.01 -15.31 -3.06
C HIS A 45 -7.19 -14.96 -2.13
N ALA A 46 -7.52 -13.67 -2.05
CA ALA A 46 -8.51 -13.12 -1.14
C ALA A 46 -9.65 -12.44 -1.92
N ASP A 47 -10.80 -12.29 -1.27
CA ASP A 47 -11.90 -11.54 -1.85
C ASP A 47 -11.64 -10.04 -1.83
N ARG A 48 -12.31 -9.32 -2.73
CA ARG A 48 -12.23 -7.87 -2.79
C ARG A 48 -12.61 -7.19 -1.46
N ALA A 49 -13.60 -7.74 -0.76
CA ALA A 49 -14.01 -7.23 0.54
C ALA A 49 -12.89 -7.31 1.59
N GLU A 50 -12.07 -8.37 1.55
CA GLU A 50 -10.94 -8.51 2.47
C GLU A 50 -9.84 -7.51 2.14
N VAL A 51 -9.53 -7.29 0.86
CA VAL A 51 -8.58 -6.24 0.47
C VAL A 51 -9.05 -4.86 0.92
N ASP A 52 -10.33 -4.53 0.75
CA ASP A 52 -10.88 -3.24 1.22
C ASP A 52 -10.81 -3.11 2.75
N ARG A 53 -10.98 -4.21 3.49
CA ARG A 53 -10.80 -4.26 4.95
C ARG A 53 -9.34 -4.00 5.33
N LEU A 54 -8.39 -4.64 4.67
CA LEU A 54 -6.95 -4.44 4.89
C LEU A 54 -6.53 -3.01 4.58
N ILE A 55 -7.05 -2.42 3.50
CA ILE A 55 -6.82 -1.00 3.17
C ILE A 55 -7.28 -0.11 4.33
N ARG A 56 -8.47 -0.34 4.89
CA ARG A 56 -8.99 0.46 6.02
C ARG A 56 -8.18 0.28 7.30
N ILE A 57 -7.73 -0.95 7.57
CA ILE A 57 -6.83 -1.23 8.69
C ILE A 57 -5.59 -0.37 8.55
N VAL A 58 -4.89 -0.48 7.42
CA VAL A 58 -3.65 0.23 7.16
C VAL A 58 -3.85 1.75 7.10
N GLU A 59 -4.97 2.23 6.54
CA GLU A 59 -5.34 3.65 6.51
C GLU A 59 -5.32 4.30 7.90
N GLY A 60 -5.79 3.58 8.92
CA GLY A 60 -5.81 4.08 10.30
C GLY A 60 -4.44 4.33 10.92
N TYR A 61 -3.38 3.75 10.35
CA TYR A 61 -2.00 3.90 10.81
C TYR A 61 -1.18 4.88 9.96
N LEU A 62 -1.76 5.37 8.85
CA LEU A 62 -1.11 6.32 7.95
C LEU A 62 -1.52 7.76 8.29
N PRO A 63 -0.70 8.75 7.90
CA PRO A 63 -1.10 10.16 8.00
C PRO A 63 -2.43 10.43 7.29
N ALA A 64 -3.29 11.27 7.86
CA ALA A 64 -4.64 11.53 7.32
C ALA A 64 -4.66 12.01 5.86
N ASN A 65 -3.62 12.70 5.41
CA ASN A 65 -3.47 13.20 4.04
C ASN A 65 -2.81 12.19 3.08
N TYR A 66 -2.44 10.99 3.55
CA TYR A 66 -1.72 10.01 2.75
C TYR A 66 -2.56 9.48 1.59
N ARG A 67 -3.85 9.24 1.83
CA ARG A 67 -4.80 8.84 0.79
C ARG A 67 -4.89 9.85 -0.35
N GLU A 68 -4.92 11.14 -0.02
CA GLU A 68 -4.96 12.21 -1.02
C GLU A 68 -3.65 12.27 -1.82
N ARG A 69 -2.51 12.06 -1.17
CA ARG A 69 -1.19 11.98 -1.82
C ARG A 69 -1.09 10.79 -2.79
N CYS A 70 -1.69 9.64 -2.46
CA CYS A 70 -1.74 8.49 -3.38
C CYS A 70 -2.66 8.74 -4.59
N ARG A 71 -3.72 9.54 -4.43
CA ARG A 71 -4.66 9.90 -5.51
C ARG A 71 -4.12 10.98 -6.44
N ASN A 72 -3.36 11.93 -5.90
CA ASN A 72 -2.67 12.98 -6.66
C ASN A 72 -1.17 12.71 -6.64
N PRO A 73 -0.64 11.85 -7.53
CA PRO A 73 0.81 11.75 -7.68
C PRO A 73 1.31 13.14 -8.05
N ILE A 74 2.14 13.73 -7.17
CA ILE A 74 2.75 15.03 -7.41
C ILE A 74 3.51 14.90 -8.73
N ARG A 75 2.94 15.49 -9.80
CA ARG A 75 3.59 15.61 -11.10
C ARG A 75 4.76 16.56 -10.92
N ARG A 76 5.89 16.04 -10.46
CA ARG A 76 7.15 16.78 -10.56
C ARG A 76 7.45 16.88 -12.05
N PRO A 77 7.69 18.09 -12.60
CA PRO A 77 8.13 18.20 -13.99
C PRO A 77 9.40 17.37 -14.14
N ARG A 78 9.35 16.36 -15.01
CA ARG A 78 10.54 15.62 -15.43
C ARG A 78 11.43 16.61 -16.17
N GLY A 79 12.54 17.01 -15.55
CA GLY A 79 13.60 17.78 -16.23
C GLY A 79 13.92 19.15 -15.63
N LEU A 80 14.23 19.23 -14.33
CA LEU A 80 15.17 20.27 -13.88
C LEU A 80 16.57 19.66 -13.90
N ILE A 81 17.17 19.60 -15.09
CA ILE A 81 18.63 19.45 -15.21
C ILE A 81 19.19 20.78 -14.72
N ILE A 82 19.73 20.78 -13.50
CA ILE A 82 20.56 21.89 -13.04
C ILE A 82 21.93 21.64 -13.64
N ASP A 83 22.16 22.15 -14.86
CA ASP A 83 23.49 22.25 -15.44
C ASP A 83 24.25 23.34 -14.67
N ARG A 84 25.49 23.05 -14.29
CA ARG A 84 26.34 23.93 -13.47
C ARG A 84 27.64 24.21 -14.20
#